data_AF-A0A2X3ENP3-F1
#
_entry.id   AF-A0A2X3ENP3-F1
#
_cell.length_a   1.000
_cell.length_b   1.000
_cell.length_c   1.000
_cell.angle_alpha   90.00
_cell.angle_beta   90.00
_cell.angle_gamma   90.00
#
_symmetry.space_group_name_H-M   'P 1'
#
loop_
_entity.id
_entity.type
_entity.pdbx_description
1 polymer ?
#
loop_
_entity_poly.entity_id
_entity_poly.type
_entity_poly.pdbx_seq_one_letter_code
_entity_poly.pdbx_strand_id
1 'polypeptide(L)'
;MGYGTFETLRRQNAVLKGTVELNSGIQLAAWYNNCDTVTVRSDHHTLSLYVADGYESYQKTPHGWKNGGGPDRFCLMPKGDESVWDIRGDLSFVHLYCTDAHLRRVGEEVWDRSPANFTLQEKTFASDDKITAVYRQFLLANDWRQPANQLTLSAASSLLLTHLIQHYSTVQWRLPTVTGGLAPGVKRHVLAWIDAHLDQP
;
A
#
# COMPACT_ATOMS: atom_id res chain seq x y z
N MET A 1 13.13 11.89 6.03
CA MET A 1 12.91 10.99 7.19
C MET A 1 12.77 9.58 6.63
N GLY A 2 13.52 8.62 7.15
CA GLY A 2 13.45 7.22 6.70
C GLY A 2 12.34 6.46 7.42
N TYR A 3 11.92 5.33 6.84
CA TYR A 3 10.92 4.45 7.43
C TYR A 3 11.54 3.59 8.55
N GLY A 4 10.94 3.62 9.75
CA GLY A 4 11.43 2.91 10.94
C GLY A 4 11.59 1.40 10.74
N THR A 5 10.58 0.71 10.20
CA THR A 5 10.65 -0.74 9.91
C THR A 5 11.77 -1.06 8.92
N PHE A 6 11.99 -0.21 7.91
CA PHE A 6 13.08 -0.40 6.95
C PHE A 6 14.45 -0.37 7.64
N GLU A 7 14.67 0.60 8.53
CA GLU A 7 15.92 0.72 9.30
C GLU A 7 16.10 -0.42 10.30
N THR A 8 15.03 -0.87 10.97
CA THR A 8 15.08 -2.03 11.88
C THR A 8 15.55 -3.28 11.15
N LEU A 9 14.93 -3.61 10.01
CA LEU A 9 15.31 -4.78 9.21
C LEU A 9 16.76 -4.69 8.73
N ARG A 10 17.20 -3.50 8.27
CA ARG A 10 18.58 -3.29 7.80
C ARG A 10 19.63 -3.48 8.89
N ARG A 11 19.28 -3.29 10.16
CA ARG A 11 20.19 -3.44 11.32
C ARG A 11 20.21 -4.84 11.92
N GLN A 12 19.28 -5.70 11.50
CA GLN A 12 19.15 -7.08 11.99
C GLN A 12 19.64 -8.07 10.92
N ASN A 13 19.08 -9.29 10.89
CA ASN A 13 19.57 -10.35 9.99
C ASN A 13 18.97 -10.25 8.58
N ALA A 14 17.98 -9.38 8.37
CA ALA A 14 17.35 -9.22 7.06
C ALA A 14 18.32 -8.59 6.04
N VAL A 15 18.40 -9.21 4.86
CA VAL A 15 19.22 -8.77 3.74
C VAL A 15 18.36 -8.01 2.74
N LEU A 16 18.68 -6.74 2.51
CA LEU A 16 18.02 -5.93 1.49
C LEU A 16 18.46 -6.41 0.09
N LYS A 17 17.50 -6.85 -0.72
CA LYS A 17 17.72 -7.29 -2.11
C LYS A 17 17.52 -6.16 -3.12
N GLY A 18 16.63 -5.23 -2.83
CA GLY A 18 16.37 -4.07 -3.69
C GLY A 18 15.48 -3.05 -2.97
N THR A 19 15.59 -1.78 -3.35
CA THR A 19 14.68 -0.73 -2.86
C THR A 19 14.53 0.36 -3.91
N VAL A 20 13.39 1.05 -3.88
CA VAL A 20 13.13 2.25 -4.65
C VAL A 20 12.25 3.19 -3.83
N GLU A 21 12.64 4.46 -3.80
CA GLU A 21 11.80 5.54 -3.33
C GLU A 21 11.05 6.11 -4.54
N LEU A 22 9.73 6.20 -4.42
CA LEU A 22 8.86 6.75 -5.45
C LEU A 22 8.78 8.26 -5.28
N ASN A 23 8.45 8.97 -6.36
CA ASN A 23 8.27 10.44 -6.32
C ASN A 23 7.21 10.90 -5.30
N SER A 24 6.29 10.02 -4.90
CA SER A 24 5.30 10.27 -3.85
C SER A 24 5.86 10.21 -2.43
N GLY A 25 7.12 9.79 -2.25
CA GLY A 25 7.75 9.51 -0.95
C GLY A 25 7.46 8.10 -0.40
N ILE A 26 6.61 7.31 -1.08
CA ILE A 26 6.42 5.88 -0.77
C ILE A 26 7.72 5.13 -1.07
N GLN A 27 8.09 4.19 -0.21
CA GLN A 27 9.25 3.34 -0.44
C GLN A 27 8.83 1.88 -0.61
N LEU A 28 9.41 1.23 -1.62
CA LEU A 28 9.35 -0.22 -1.82
C LEU A 28 10.70 -0.83 -1.44
N ALA A 29 10.67 -1.99 -0.78
CA ALA A 29 11.87 -2.72 -0.41
C ALA A 29 11.64 -4.23 -0.49
N ALA A 30 12.52 -4.93 -1.21
CA ALA A 30 12.57 -6.37 -1.31
C ALA A 30 13.63 -6.91 -0.34
N TRP A 31 13.24 -7.91 0.44
CA TRP A 31 14.03 -8.43 1.54
C TRP A 31 14.11 -9.95 1.46
N TYR A 32 15.19 -10.48 2.02
CA TYR A 32 15.32 -11.86 2.40
C TYR A 32 15.67 -11.92 3.88
N ASN A 33 15.04 -12.82 4.64
CA ASN A 33 15.37 -13.07 6.03
C ASN A 33 15.42 -14.58 6.31
N ASN A 34 16.20 -14.98 7.31
CA ASN A 34 16.32 -16.34 7.79
C ASN A 34 16.85 -16.31 9.23
N CYS A 35 16.26 -17.11 10.13
CA CYS A 35 16.66 -17.24 11.53
C CYS A 35 16.79 -15.89 12.26
N ASP A 36 15.68 -15.18 12.44
CA ASP A 36 15.66 -13.84 13.01
C ASP A 36 14.46 -13.63 13.95
N THR A 37 14.61 -12.74 14.93
CA THR A 37 13.52 -12.30 15.80
C THR A 37 13.42 -10.79 15.77
N VAL A 38 12.36 -10.29 15.16
CA VAL A 38 12.18 -8.87 14.82
C VAL A 38 11.02 -8.29 15.62
N THR A 39 11.26 -7.23 16.37
CA THR A 39 10.19 -6.39 16.93
C THR A 39 10.04 -5.15 16.08
N VAL A 40 8.84 -4.91 15.56
CA VAL A 40 8.53 -3.75 14.73
C VAL A 40 7.47 -2.92 15.42
N ARG A 41 7.79 -1.64 15.60
CA ARG A 41 6.84 -0.57 15.92
C ARG A 41 7.28 0.67 15.16
N SER A 42 6.40 1.29 14.40
CA SER A 42 6.80 2.39 13.51
C SER A 42 5.75 3.48 13.41
N ASP A 43 6.19 4.66 13.00
CA ASP A 43 5.37 5.86 12.80
C ASP A 43 4.73 5.93 11.39
N HIS A 44 4.79 4.82 10.66
CA HIS A 44 4.25 4.63 9.31
C HIS A 44 3.58 3.25 9.20
N HIS A 45 2.79 3.07 8.14
CA HIS A 45 2.18 1.79 7.80
C HIS A 45 3.14 0.95 6.97
N THR A 46 3.04 -0.37 7.11
CA THR A 46 3.77 -1.33 6.29
C THR A 46 2.80 -2.37 5.73
N LEU A 47 2.75 -2.48 4.42
CA LEU A 47 2.13 -3.62 3.74
C LEU A 47 3.25 -4.56 3.29
N SER A 48 3.23 -5.79 3.77
CA SER A 48 4.20 -6.83 3.44
C SER A 48 3.53 -7.94 2.64
N LEU A 49 4.17 -8.41 1.57
CA LEU A 49 3.77 -9.62 0.86
C LEU A 49 4.92 -10.61 0.82
N TYR A 50 4.63 -11.86 1.16
CA TYR A 50 5.57 -12.97 1.06
C TYR A 50 5.60 -13.46 -0.39
N VAL A 51 6.79 -13.39 -1.01
CA VAL A 51 6.99 -13.67 -2.43
C VAL A 51 7.34 -15.13 -2.67
N ALA A 52 8.23 -15.66 -1.81
CA ALA A 52 8.69 -17.04 -1.82
C ALA A 52 9.05 -17.48 -0.39
N ASP A 53 8.94 -18.79 -0.14
CA ASP A 53 9.17 -19.41 1.17
C ASP A 53 8.28 -18.80 2.26
N GLY A 54 8.79 -18.66 3.48
CA GLY A 54 8.09 -18.02 4.60
C GLY A 54 7.17 -18.94 5.40
N TYR A 55 7.18 -20.25 5.13
CA TYR A 55 6.37 -21.25 5.85
C TYR A 55 6.68 -21.32 7.35
N GLU A 56 7.90 -20.93 7.73
CA GLU A 56 8.39 -20.92 9.11
C GLU A 56 8.40 -19.50 9.71
N SER A 57 7.35 -18.73 9.44
CA SER A 57 7.18 -17.36 9.95
C SER A 57 6.09 -17.33 11.03
N TYR A 58 6.43 -16.80 12.20
CA TYR A 58 5.55 -16.79 13.36
C TYR A 58 5.34 -15.37 13.88
N GLN A 59 4.10 -14.97 14.11
CA GLN A 59 3.78 -13.73 14.82
C GLN A 59 3.49 -14.04 16.29
N LYS A 60 4.04 -13.23 17.21
CA LYS A 60 3.70 -13.30 18.63
C LYS A 60 2.28 -12.79 18.86
N THR A 61 1.47 -13.58 19.56
CA THR A 61 0.11 -13.24 19.99
C THR A 61 -0.04 -13.43 21.49
N PRO A 62 -1.14 -12.97 22.12
CA PRO A 62 -1.40 -13.24 23.54
C PRO A 62 -1.46 -14.74 23.89
N HIS A 63 -1.74 -15.61 22.91
CA HIS A 63 -1.84 -17.06 23.09
C HIS A 63 -0.56 -17.82 22.67
N GLY A 64 0.55 -17.10 22.44
CA GLY A 64 1.81 -17.66 21.98
C GLY A 64 2.11 -17.35 20.51
N TRP A 65 2.99 -18.14 19.91
CA TRP A 65 3.42 -17.97 18.51
C TRP A 65 2.38 -18.54 17.53
N LYS A 66 1.89 -17.70 16.63
CA LYS A 66 0.96 -18.10 15.57
C LYS A 66 1.71 -18.22 14.25
N ASN A 67 1.66 -19.39 13.62
CA ASN A 67 2.09 -19.57 12.22
C ASN A 67 0.90 -19.31 11.28
N GLY A 68 1.21 -18.79 10.09
CA GLY A 68 0.35 -18.78 8.92
C GLY A 68 1.12 -18.39 7.65
N GLY A 69 2.44 -18.34 7.72
CA GLY A 69 3.29 -17.82 6.66
C GLY A 69 3.32 -18.72 5.43
N GLY A 70 3.72 -18.14 4.31
CA GLY A 70 3.88 -18.80 3.03
C GLY A 70 3.75 -17.81 1.88
N PRO A 71 4.05 -18.22 0.64
CA PRO A 71 3.90 -17.35 -0.53
C PRO A 71 2.47 -16.82 -0.64
N ASP A 72 2.33 -15.58 -1.11
CA ASP A 72 1.05 -14.87 -1.29
C ASP A 72 0.30 -14.52 -0.01
N ARG A 73 0.91 -14.77 1.14
CA ARG A 73 0.43 -14.25 2.42
C ARG A 73 0.89 -12.81 2.58
N PHE A 74 -0.05 -11.93 2.90
CA PHE A 74 0.25 -10.54 3.20
C PHE A 74 0.06 -10.24 4.70
N CYS A 75 0.84 -9.28 5.17
CA CYS A 75 0.72 -8.72 6.50
C CYS A 75 0.56 -7.21 6.38
N LEU A 76 -0.47 -6.65 7.02
CA LEU A 76 -0.68 -5.22 7.13
C LEU A 76 -0.40 -4.82 8.57
N MET A 77 0.66 -4.03 8.76
CA MET A 77 1.10 -3.52 10.05
C MET A 77 0.83 -2.02 10.10
N PRO A 78 -0.24 -1.58 10.78
CA PRO A 78 -0.56 -0.17 10.91
C PRO A 78 0.50 0.58 11.71
N LYS A 79 0.60 1.88 11.46
CA LYS A 79 1.37 2.82 12.27
C LYS A 79 0.99 2.70 13.75
N GLY A 80 2.01 2.69 14.62
CA GLY A 80 1.87 2.75 16.07
C GLY A 80 1.71 1.39 16.74
N ASP A 81 1.25 0.38 16.00
CA ASP A 81 1.07 -0.98 16.46
C ASP A 81 2.43 -1.69 16.57
N GLU A 82 2.64 -2.40 17.67
CA GLU A 82 3.82 -3.21 17.88
C GLU A 82 3.52 -4.65 17.48
N SER A 83 4.41 -5.25 16.68
CA SER A 83 4.34 -6.65 16.32
C SER A 83 5.72 -7.30 16.50
N VAL A 84 5.73 -8.55 16.98
CA VAL A 84 6.95 -9.34 17.16
C VAL A 84 6.88 -10.56 16.26
N TRP A 85 7.95 -10.81 15.53
CA TRP A 85 8.06 -11.85 14.52
C TRP A 85 9.25 -12.75 14.85
N ASP A 86 9.04 -14.06 14.69
CA ASP A 86 10.07 -15.09 14.81
C ASP A 86 10.11 -15.85 13.48
N ILE A 87 11.21 -15.66 12.74
CA ILE A 87 11.45 -16.22 11.41
C ILE A 87 12.45 -17.36 11.57
N ARG A 88 12.01 -18.59 11.33
CA ARG A 88 12.81 -19.81 11.61
C ARG A 88 13.31 -20.52 10.36
N GLY A 89 12.98 -20.00 9.18
CA GLY A 89 13.44 -20.51 7.90
C GLY A 89 13.50 -19.41 6.86
N ASP A 90 13.73 -19.80 5.61
CA ASP A 90 13.83 -18.86 4.50
C ASP A 90 12.54 -18.05 4.32
N LEU A 91 12.68 -16.74 4.13
CA LEU A 91 11.59 -15.83 3.86
C LEU A 91 12.02 -14.76 2.86
N SER A 92 11.40 -14.75 1.68
CA SER A 92 11.55 -13.66 0.70
C SER A 92 10.27 -12.83 0.64
N PHE A 93 10.37 -11.53 0.84
CA PHE A 93 9.21 -10.66 1.00
C PHE A 93 9.44 -9.25 0.47
N VAL A 94 8.36 -8.55 0.12
CA VAL A 94 8.40 -7.14 -0.30
C VAL A 94 7.55 -6.31 0.63
N HIS A 95 8.10 -5.17 1.05
CA HIS A 95 7.41 -4.15 1.82
C HIS A 95 7.09 -2.93 0.95
N LEU A 96 5.88 -2.42 1.13
CA LEU A 96 5.48 -1.07 0.79
C LEU A 96 5.31 -0.28 2.09
N TYR A 97 6.03 0.83 2.22
CA TYR A 97 5.95 1.73 3.35
C TYR A 97 5.20 3.00 2.97
N CYS A 98 4.21 3.40 3.76
CA CYS A 98 3.44 4.61 3.50
C CYS A 98 3.04 5.32 4.80
N THR A 99 2.79 6.62 4.70
CA THR A 99 2.35 7.44 5.84
C THR A 99 0.85 7.68 5.80
N ASP A 100 0.29 8.22 6.88
CA ASP A 100 -1.09 8.72 6.91
C ASP A 100 -1.34 9.76 5.80
N ALA A 101 -0.33 10.57 5.47
CA ALA A 101 -0.42 11.59 4.42
C ALA A 101 -0.60 10.97 3.03
N HIS A 102 0.09 9.86 2.73
CA HIS A 102 -0.05 9.17 1.46
C HIS A 102 -1.47 8.58 1.29
N LEU A 103 -1.96 7.93 2.34
CA LEU A 103 -3.31 7.37 2.35
C LEU A 103 -4.39 8.46 2.28
N ARG A 104 -4.20 9.59 2.99
CA ARG A 104 -5.11 10.74 2.94
C ARG A 104 -5.19 11.34 1.54
N ARG A 105 -4.05 11.56 0.90
CA ARG A 105 -3.98 12.07 -0.47
C ARG A 105 -4.75 11.20 -1.45
N VAL A 106 -4.53 9.88 -1.41
CA VAL A 106 -5.28 8.93 -2.25
C VAL A 106 -6.77 8.96 -1.91
N GLY A 107 -7.11 9.13 -0.63
CA GLY A 107 -8.49 9.26 -0.18
C GLY A 107 -9.21 10.49 -0.75
N GLU A 108 -8.54 11.63 -0.73
CA GLU A 108 -9.02 12.89 -1.31
C GLU A 108 -9.17 12.76 -2.83
N GLU A 109 -8.17 12.20 -3.52
CA GLU A 109 -8.19 12.03 -4.98
C GLU A 109 -9.31 11.10 -5.48
N VAL A 110 -9.65 10.05 -4.71
CA VAL A 110 -10.61 9.02 -5.15
C VAL A 110 -12.04 9.26 -4.63
N TRP A 111 -12.21 9.80 -3.42
CA TRP A 111 -13.54 9.98 -2.80
C TRP A 111 -13.92 11.44 -2.54
N ASP A 112 -13.07 12.40 -2.87
CA ASP A 112 -13.25 13.83 -2.53
C ASP A 112 -13.53 14.03 -1.03
N ARG A 113 -12.88 13.20 -0.20
CA ARG A 113 -13.04 13.18 1.26
C ARG A 113 -11.69 13.04 1.94
N SER A 114 -11.38 13.98 2.81
CA SER A 114 -10.35 13.80 3.83
C SER A 114 -11.01 13.41 5.17
N PRO A 115 -10.81 12.19 5.67
CA PRO A 115 -11.20 11.84 7.02
C PRO A 115 -10.29 12.60 7.98
N ALA A 116 -10.84 13.13 9.07
CA ALA A 116 -10.01 13.68 10.13
C ALA A 116 -9.06 12.59 10.69
N ASN A 117 -9.61 11.39 10.88
CA ASN A 117 -8.92 10.18 11.33
C ASN A 117 -9.43 8.95 10.57
N PHE A 118 -8.53 8.08 10.14
CA PHE A 118 -8.83 6.71 9.70
C PHE A 118 -7.69 5.81 10.18
N THR A 119 -8.03 4.57 10.51
CA THR A 119 -7.07 3.60 11.02
C THR A 119 -7.12 2.38 10.12
N LEU A 120 -5.96 1.86 9.75
CA LEU A 120 -5.87 0.58 9.06
C LEU A 120 -6.05 -0.56 10.07
N GLN A 121 -6.76 -1.61 9.67
CA GLN A 121 -6.96 -2.80 10.48
C GLN A 121 -5.80 -3.75 10.25
N GLU A 122 -5.08 -4.12 11.31
CA GLU A 122 -4.00 -5.09 11.24
C GLU A 122 -4.48 -6.41 10.58
N LYS A 123 -3.62 -6.97 9.73
CA LYS A 123 -3.81 -8.30 9.16
C LYS A 123 -2.49 -9.07 9.25
N THR A 124 -2.57 -10.31 9.72
CA THR A 124 -1.42 -11.21 9.83
C THR A 124 -1.70 -12.46 9.01
N PHE A 125 -0.82 -12.74 8.05
CA PHE A 125 -0.91 -13.91 7.18
C PHE A 125 -2.24 -14.02 6.42
N ALA A 126 -2.81 -12.89 6.02
CA ALA A 126 -4.04 -12.87 5.25
C ALA A 126 -3.76 -13.15 3.76
N SER A 127 -4.80 -13.44 3.00
CA SER A 127 -4.74 -13.61 1.55
C SER A 127 -5.70 -12.63 0.87
N ASP A 128 -5.23 -11.97 -0.18
CA ASP A 128 -6.04 -11.06 -0.99
C ASP A 128 -5.50 -11.06 -2.42
N ASP A 129 -6.27 -11.65 -3.33
CA ASP A 129 -5.86 -11.86 -4.73
C ASP A 129 -5.53 -10.56 -5.44
N LYS A 130 -6.17 -9.44 -5.08
CA LYS A 130 -5.90 -8.13 -5.70
C LYS A 130 -4.57 -7.57 -5.23
N ILE A 131 -4.28 -7.65 -3.93
CA ILE A 131 -2.96 -7.24 -3.40
C ILE A 131 -1.87 -8.08 -4.05
N THR A 132 -2.05 -9.41 -4.06
CA THR A 132 -1.11 -10.35 -4.67
C THR A 132 -0.87 -10.05 -6.15
N ALA A 133 -1.94 -9.83 -6.93
CA ALA A 133 -1.84 -9.49 -8.34
C ALA A 133 -1.03 -8.19 -8.55
N VAL A 134 -1.29 -7.15 -7.75
CA VAL A 134 -0.57 -5.88 -7.90
C VAL A 134 0.92 -6.04 -7.62
N TYR A 135 1.27 -6.73 -6.54
CA TYR A 135 2.67 -7.03 -6.22
C TYR A 135 3.35 -7.85 -7.31
N ARG A 136 2.75 -8.96 -7.73
CA ARG A 136 3.38 -9.88 -8.70
C ARG A 136 3.50 -9.27 -10.09
N GLN A 137 2.44 -8.63 -10.57
CA GLN A 137 2.35 -8.18 -11.97
C GLN A 137 2.93 -6.78 -12.18
N PHE A 138 2.91 -5.91 -11.17
CA PHE A 138 3.34 -4.52 -11.35
C PHE A 138 4.53 -4.13 -10.49
N LEU A 139 4.68 -4.66 -9.27
CA LEU A 139 5.85 -4.34 -8.46
C LEU A 139 7.04 -5.23 -8.82
N LEU A 140 6.88 -6.56 -8.71
CA LEU A 140 7.95 -7.54 -8.89
C LEU A 140 8.36 -7.75 -10.35
N ALA A 141 7.45 -7.55 -11.30
CA ALA A 141 7.74 -7.71 -12.74
C ALA A 141 8.51 -6.52 -13.35
N ASN A 142 8.70 -5.43 -12.60
CA ASN A 142 9.40 -4.24 -13.08
C ASN A 142 10.79 -4.12 -12.45
N ASP A 143 11.77 -3.64 -13.22
CA ASP A 143 13.09 -3.28 -12.68
C ASP A 143 12.98 -1.96 -11.94
N TRP A 144 13.22 -2.00 -10.63
CA TRP A 144 13.13 -0.84 -9.73
C TRP A 144 14.24 0.18 -9.94
N ARG A 145 15.32 -0.18 -10.65
CA ARG A 145 16.43 0.74 -10.97
C ARG A 145 16.19 1.55 -12.24
N GLN A 146 15.23 1.15 -13.07
CA GLN A 146 14.92 1.83 -14.32
C GLN A 146 14.00 3.04 -14.06
N PRO A 147 14.43 4.28 -14.33
CA PRO A 147 13.60 5.46 -14.10
C PRO A 147 12.29 5.45 -14.88
N ALA A 148 12.25 4.79 -16.05
CA ALA A 148 11.04 4.63 -16.85
C ALA A 148 9.90 3.90 -16.12
N ASN A 149 10.23 3.06 -15.12
CA ASN A 149 9.25 2.30 -14.35
C ASN A 149 8.67 3.09 -13.17
N GLN A 150 9.18 4.29 -12.85
CA GLN A 150 8.71 5.10 -11.72
C GLN A 150 7.20 5.36 -11.77
N LEU A 151 6.66 5.72 -12.95
CA LEU A 151 5.24 5.99 -13.10
C LEU A 151 4.40 4.73 -12.86
N THR A 152 4.84 3.59 -13.40
CA THR A 152 4.18 2.29 -13.21
C THR A 152 4.16 1.87 -11.74
N LEU A 153 5.31 1.98 -11.05
CA LEU A 153 5.42 1.64 -9.63
C LEU A 153 4.60 2.59 -8.75
N SER A 154 4.55 3.88 -9.09
CA SER A 154 3.69 4.86 -8.42
C SER A 154 2.21 4.54 -8.61
N ALA A 155 1.77 4.21 -9.83
CA ALA A 155 0.39 3.83 -10.09
C ALA A 155 0.00 2.55 -9.34
N ALA A 156 0.86 1.53 -9.36
CA ALA A 156 0.64 0.29 -8.61
C ALA A 156 0.55 0.53 -7.09
N SER A 157 1.39 1.42 -6.55
CA SER A 157 1.33 1.81 -5.14
C SER A 157 0.02 2.53 -4.81
N SER A 158 -0.45 3.44 -5.68
CA SER A 158 -1.75 4.09 -5.51
C SER A 158 -2.89 3.07 -5.53
N LEU A 159 -2.88 2.09 -6.44
CA LEU A 159 -3.87 1.01 -6.48
C LEU A 159 -3.92 0.23 -5.15
N LEU A 160 -2.77 -0.10 -4.58
CA LEU A 160 -2.70 -0.76 -3.27
C LEU A 160 -3.29 0.13 -2.17
N LEU A 161 -2.92 1.41 -2.10
CA LEU A 161 -3.43 2.33 -1.10
C LEU A 161 -4.95 2.51 -1.21
N THR A 162 -5.49 2.65 -2.43
CA THR A 162 -6.94 2.71 -2.67
C THR A 162 -7.64 1.45 -2.15
N HIS A 163 -7.08 0.27 -2.46
CA HIS A 163 -7.64 -1.01 -2.01
C HIS A 163 -7.58 -1.17 -0.48
N LEU A 164 -6.48 -0.74 0.16
CA LEU A 164 -6.34 -0.70 1.61
C LEU A 164 -7.40 0.18 2.27
N ILE A 165 -7.65 1.37 1.72
CA ILE A 165 -8.67 2.27 2.25
C ILE A 165 -10.07 1.64 2.13
N GLN A 166 -10.39 1.02 0.99
CA GLN A 166 -11.69 0.40 0.73
C GLN A 166 -12.00 -0.79 1.64
N HIS A 167 -11.01 -1.64 1.89
CA HIS A 167 -11.25 -2.97 2.45
C HIS A 167 -10.62 -3.20 3.82
N TYR A 168 -9.62 -2.40 4.19
CA TYR A 168 -8.81 -2.58 5.40
C TYR A 168 -8.73 -1.33 6.26
N SER A 169 -9.57 -0.32 6.03
CA SER A 169 -9.70 0.83 6.92
C SER A 169 -10.97 0.77 7.76
N THR A 170 -11.01 1.52 8.85
CA THR A 170 -12.23 1.72 9.66
C THR A 170 -13.31 2.51 8.94
N VAL A 171 -13.00 3.11 7.79
CA VAL A 171 -13.90 3.99 7.08
C VAL A 171 -14.45 3.30 5.84
N GLN A 172 -15.77 3.13 5.80
CA GLN A 172 -16.46 2.60 4.63
C GLN A 172 -16.86 3.74 3.69
N TRP A 173 -15.94 4.14 2.82
CA TRP A 173 -16.26 5.13 1.79
C TRP A 173 -16.98 4.48 0.61
N ARG A 174 -18.29 4.72 0.55
CA ARG A 174 -19.02 4.58 -0.71
C ARG A 174 -18.53 5.67 -1.66
N LEU A 175 -18.32 5.31 -2.92
CA LEU A 175 -18.07 6.27 -3.98
C LEU A 175 -19.16 7.36 -3.91
N PRO A 176 -18.80 8.65 -3.98
CA PRO A 176 -19.80 9.70 -4.02
C PRO A 176 -20.75 9.42 -5.18
N THR A 177 -22.05 9.49 -4.93
CA THR A 177 -23.04 9.47 -6.01
C THR A 177 -22.73 10.67 -6.89
N VAL A 178 -22.47 10.44 -8.17
CA VAL A 178 -22.32 11.53 -9.15
C VAL A 178 -23.68 12.21 -9.25
N THR A 179 -23.89 13.27 -8.48
CA THR A 179 -25.07 14.15 -8.57
C THR A 179 -24.89 15.20 -9.68
N GLY A 180 -23.82 15.07 -10.46
CA GLY A 180 -23.39 16.04 -11.47
C GLY A 180 -24.27 16.10 -12.71
N GLY A 181 -24.48 17.34 -13.15
CA GLY A 181 -25.09 17.77 -14.40
C GLY A 181 -25.24 19.29 -14.35
N LEU A 182 -24.92 20.00 -15.43
CA LEU A 182 -25.23 21.43 -15.49
C LEU A 182 -26.74 21.62 -15.28
N ALA A 183 -27.14 22.58 -14.44
CA ALA A 183 -28.54 22.93 -14.29
C ALA A 183 -29.16 23.16 -15.68
N PRO A 184 -30.42 22.77 -15.94
CA PRO A 184 -30.97 22.75 -17.32
C PRO A 184 -30.85 24.08 -18.07
N GLY A 185 -30.84 25.21 -17.36
CA GLY A 185 -30.58 26.54 -17.92
C GLY A 185 -29.10 26.72 -18.33
N VAL A 186 -28.16 26.36 -17.44
CA VAL A 186 -26.71 26.45 -17.70
C VAL A 186 -26.30 25.50 -18.82
N LYS A 187 -26.85 24.27 -18.86
CA LYS A 187 -26.59 23.32 -19.95
C LYS A 187 -27.02 23.89 -21.30
N ARG A 188 -28.23 24.46 -21.38
CA ARG A 188 -28.72 25.10 -22.61
C ARG A 188 -27.88 26.30 -23.01
N HIS A 189 -27.46 27.12 -22.05
CA HIS A 189 -26.65 28.29 -22.31
C HIS A 189 -25.26 27.92 -22.83
N VAL A 190 -24.61 26.92 -22.22
CA VAL A 190 -23.30 26.41 -22.67
C VAL A 190 -23.41 25.78 -24.05
N LEU A 191 -24.44 24.98 -24.33
CA LEU A 191 -24.65 24.40 -25.66
C LEU A 191 -24.90 25.48 -26.73
N ALA A 192 -25.76 26.46 -26.43
CA ALA A 192 -26.04 27.57 -27.35
C ALA A 192 -24.80 28.45 -27.59
N TRP A 193 -23.98 28.65 -26.55
CA TRP A 193 -22.73 29.39 -26.69
C TRP A 193 -21.73 28.64 -27.55
N ILE A 194 -21.57 27.33 -27.32
CA ILE A 194 -20.71 26.47 -28.16
C ILE A 194 -21.19 26.55 -29.60
N ASP A 195 -22.47 26.26 -29.88
CA ASP A 195 -23.03 26.28 -31.24
C ASP A 195 -22.85 27.64 -31.93
N ALA A 196 -22.97 28.74 -31.20
CA ALA A 196 -22.84 30.10 -31.74
C ALA A 196 -21.38 30.56 -31.97
N HIS A 197 -20.39 29.80 -31.48
CA HIS A 197 -18.96 30.15 -31.60
C HIS A 197 -18.14 28.98 -32.20
N LEU A 198 -18.79 27.95 -32.77
CA LEU A 198 -18.13 26.82 -33.44
C LEU A 198 -17.27 27.23 -34.65
N ASP A 199 -17.53 28.41 -35.21
CA ASP A 199 -16.87 28.99 -36.37
C ASP A 199 -15.78 30.02 -36.01
N GLN A 200 -15.54 30.25 -34.71
CA GLN A 200 -14.48 31.12 -34.22
C GLN A 200 -13.29 30.27 -33.72
N PRO A 201 -12.04 30.68 -34.01
CA PRO A 201 -10.83 29.91 -33.66
C PRO A 201 -10.55 29.85 -32.15
#